data_AF-A0A0F9HKR7-F1
#
_entry.id   AF-A0A0F9HKR7-F1
#
_cell.length_a   1.000
_cell.length_b   1.000
_cell.length_c   1.000
_cell.angle_alpha   90.00
_cell.angle_beta   90.00
_cell.angle_gamma   90.00
#
_symmetry.space_group_name_H-M   'P 1'
#
loop_
_entity.id
_entity.type
_entity.pdbx_description
1 polymer ?
#
loop_
_entity_poly.entity_id
_entity_poly.type
_entity_poly.pdbx_seq_one_letter_code
_entity_poly.pdbx_strand_id
1 'polypeptide(L)'
;VNDTFQSILRKDFYAEIDRDYTLRIFKNGPGVGKQPVSEKSTGENQVISLSFIASLVNLAKERTKAKTTFFKGGVYPLIMDSPFGALDREYREKIAQHIPDLADQVIVFASNSQWSKEVDDKCRPFIGKEYSLVYHAPKSKGREEDSDYVKRTDGPEFTKIEEGYLGH
;
A
#
# COMPACT_ATOMS: atom_id res chain seq x y z
N VAL A 1 -12.18 -2.60 10.78
CA VAL A 1 -11.52 -3.83 10.25
C VAL A 1 -12.39 -4.52 9.24
N ASN A 2 -13.52 -5.10 9.63
CA ASN A 2 -14.34 -5.87 8.71
C ASN A 2 -14.85 -5.02 7.54
N ASP A 3 -15.23 -3.77 7.76
CA ASP A 3 -15.73 -2.88 6.71
C ASP A 3 -14.67 -2.58 5.64
N THR A 4 -13.44 -2.22 6.06
CA THR A 4 -12.28 -2.02 5.17
C THR A 4 -11.92 -3.31 4.44
N PHE A 5 -12.00 -4.43 5.14
CA PHE A 5 -11.69 -5.73 4.57
C PHE A 5 -12.69 -6.14 3.49
N GLN A 6 -13.98 -5.93 3.74
CA GLN A 6 -15.07 -6.22 2.79
C GLN A 6 -15.12 -5.23 1.62
N SER A 7 -14.69 -3.98 1.79
CA SER A 7 -14.63 -3.04 0.67
C SER A 7 -13.59 -3.44 -0.37
N ILE A 8 -12.51 -4.12 0.06
CA ILE A 8 -11.41 -4.53 -0.82
C ILE A 8 -11.61 -5.94 -1.37
N LEU A 9 -12.00 -6.92 -0.53
CA LEU A 9 -12.10 -8.33 -0.92
C LEU A 9 -13.36 -8.63 -1.74
N ARG A 10 -13.20 -9.45 -2.77
CA ARG A 10 -14.29 -9.87 -3.67
C ARG A 10 -15.13 -11.04 -3.16
N LYS A 11 -14.62 -11.76 -2.16
CA LYS A 11 -15.24 -12.98 -1.63
C LYS A 11 -16.07 -12.63 -0.39
N ASP A 12 -17.07 -13.45 -0.09
CA ASP A 12 -17.86 -13.41 1.16
C ASP A 12 -17.02 -13.85 2.36
N PHE A 13 -15.96 -13.09 2.61
CA PHE A 13 -15.07 -13.24 3.73
C PHE A 13 -15.38 -12.14 4.75
N TYR A 14 -15.11 -12.45 6.01
CA TYR A 14 -15.18 -11.49 7.10
C TYR A 14 -13.97 -11.64 7.99
N ALA A 15 -13.55 -10.50 8.54
CA ALA A 15 -12.36 -10.38 9.35
C ALA A 15 -12.75 -10.04 10.79
N GLU A 16 -12.18 -10.76 11.73
CA GLU A 16 -12.31 -10.49 13.15
C GLU A 16 -10.93 -10.41 13.80
N ILE A 17 -10.79 -9.47 14.73
CA ILE A 17 -9.62 -9.41 15.60
C ILE A 17 -10.03 -10.05 16.93
N ASP A 18 -9.30 -11.07 17.36
CA ASP A 18 -9.53 -11.69 18.66
C ASP A 18 -8.91 -10.89 19.82
N ARG A 19 -9.06 -11.38 21.05
CA ARG A 19 -8.55 -10.70 22.26
C ARG A 19 -7.03 -10.61 22.30
N ASP A 20 -6.34 -11.47 21.56
CA ASP A 20 -4.89 -11.49 21.44
C ASP A 20 -4.42 -10.62 20.26
N TYR A 21 -5.30 -9.80 19.70
CA TYR A 21 -5.08 -8.96 18.52
C TYR A 21 -4.71 -9.73 17.26
N THR A 22 -5.09 -11.02 17.18
CA THR A 22 -4.86 -11.83 15.98
C THR A 22 -5.98 -11.60 14.98
N LEU A 23 -5.63 -11.21 13.75
CA LEU A 23 -6.57 -11.12 12.65
C LEU A 23 -6.92 -12.52 12.13
N ARG A 24 -8.19 -12.89 12.22
CA ARG A 24 -8.74 -14.14 11.71
C ARG A 24 -9.73 -13.85 10.60
N ILE A 25 -9.68 -14.67 9.56
CA ILE A 25 -10.57 -14.55 8.41
C ILE A 25 -11.45 -15.76 8.34
N PHE A 26 -12.71 -15.49 8.08
CA PHE A 26 -13.75 -16.50 8.01
C PHE A 26 -14.54 -16.35 6.72
N LYS A 27 -15.20 -17.43 6.33
CA LYS A 27 -16.19 -17.48 5.26
C LYS A 27 -17.44 -18.18 5.78
N ASN A 28 -18.59 -17.89 5.17
CA ASN A 28 -19.81 -18.66 5.45
C ASN A 28 -19.91 -19.84 4.48
N GLY A 29 -19.92 -21.05 5.02
CA GLY A 29 -20.14 -22.27 4.26
C GLY A 29 -21.63 -22.64 4.21
N PRO A 30 -22.20 -23.01 3.05
CA PRO A 30 -23.58 -23.49 2.96
C PRO A 30 -23.80 -24.67 3.92
N GLY A 31 -24.70 -24.52 4.89
CA GLY A 31 -25.04 -25.57 5.85
C GLY A 31 -24.00 -25.86 6.95
N VAL A 32 -22.84 -25.20 6.95
CA VAL A 32 -21.76 -25.41 7.94
C VAL A 32 -21.47 -24.16 8.79
N GLY A 33 -21.99 -22.99 8.37
CA GLY A 33 -21.82 -21.74 9.11
C GLY A 33 -20.40 -21.17 8.97
N LYS A 34 -19.93 -20.54 10.05
CA LYS A 34 -18.64 -19.83 10.11
C LYS A 34 -17.45 -20.78 10.02
N GLN A 35 -16.63 -20.64 8.98
CA GLN A 35 -15.42 -21.44 8.78
C GLN A 35 -14.18 -20.56 8.64
N PRO A 36 -13.07 -20.88 9.34
CA PRO A 36 -11.81 -20.17 9.15
C PRO A 36 -11.24 -20.44 7.75
N VAL A 37 -10.71 -19.40 7.12
CA VAL A 37 -10.01 -19.51 5.83
C VAL A 37 -8.55 -19.84 6.13
N SER A 38 -8.12 -21.06 5.86
CA SER A 38 -6.74 -21.51 6.05
C SER A 38 -5.85 -21.21 4.83
N GLU A 39 -6.36 -21.44 3.63
CA GLU A 39 -5.64 -21.18 2.37
C GLU A 39 -5.99 -19.80 1.80
N LYS A 40 -4.96 -18.97 1.60
CA LYS A 40 -5.07 -17.61 1.09
C LYS A 40 -4.00 -17.41 0.03
N SER A 41 -4.33 -16.75 -1.07
CA SER A 41 -3.33 -16.36 -2.07
C SER A 41 -2.38 -15.29 -1.51
N THR A 42 -1.21 -15.12 -2.15
CA THR A 42 -0.27 -14.04 -1.78
C THR A 42 -0.94 -12.67 -1.85
N GLY A 43 -1.73 -12.41 -2.89
CA GLY A 43 -2.46 -11.15 -3.04
C GLY A 43 -3.55 -10.96 -1.98
N GLU A 44 -4.28 -12.01 -1.63
CA GLU A 44 -5.23 -11.98 -0.52
C GLU A 44 -4.51 -11.63 0.79
N ASN A 45 -3.40 -12.31 1.12
CA ASN A 45 -2.62 -12.01 2.32
C ASN A 45 -2.15 -10.55 2.38
N GLN A 46 -1.81 -9.95 1.25
CA GLN A 46 -1.41 -8.54 1.21
C GLN A 46 -2.59 -7.59 1.47
N VAL A 47 -3.76 -7.85 0.86
CA VAL A 47 -5.00 -7.10 1.14
C VAL A 47 -5.40 -7.19 2.62
N ILE A 48 -5.27 -8.38 3.19
CA ILE A 48 -5.57 -8.67 4.59
C ILE A 48 -4.66 -7.85 5.51
N SER A 49 -3.35 -7.87 5.21
CA SER A 49 -2.35 -7.13 5.98
C SER A 49 -2.61 -5.63 5.92
N LEU A 50 -2.93 -5.10 4.73
CA LEU A 50 -3.29 -3.69 4.55
C LEU A 50 -4.55 -3.32 5.35
N SER A 51 -5.60 -4.15 5.29
CA SER A 51 -6.84 -3.93 6.04
C SER A 51 -6.62 -3.95 7.56
N PHE A 52 -5.71 -4.81 8.03
CA PHE A 52 -5.31 -4.86 9.43
C PHE A 52 -4.61 -3.57 9.87
N ILE A 53 -3.57 -3.18 9.13
CA ILE A 53 -2.79 -1.97 9.39
C ILE A 53 -3.69 -0.74 9.33
N ALA A 54 -4.57 -0.64 8.32
CA ALA A 54 -5.60 0.38 8.20
C ALA A 54 -6.40 0.56 9.49
N SER A 55 -6.81 -0.56 10.05
CA SER A 55 -7.68 -0.57 11.23
C SER A 55 -6.94 -0.17 12.49
N LEU A 56 -5.67 -0.58 12.63
CA LEU A 56 -4.81 -0.14 13.72
C LEU A 56 -4.55 1.37 13.65
N VAL A 57 -4.26 1.88 12.45
CA VAL A 57 -4.03 3.32 12.25
C VAL A 57 -5.33 4.10 12.51
N ASN A 58 -6.48 3.63 12.04
CA ASN A 58 -7.77 4.27 12.33
C ASN A 58 -8.10 4.26 13.84
N LEU A 59 -7.86 3.15 14.53
CA LEU A 59 -8.01 3.07 16.00
C LEU A 59 -7.09 4.05 16.72
N ALA A 60 -5.85 4.19 16.26
CA ALA A 60 -4.91 5.17 16.79
C ALA A 60 -5.41 6.61 16.56
N LYS A 61 -5.92 6.92 15.36
CA LYS A 61 -6.54 8.22 15.05
C LYS A 61 -7.73 8.54 15.94
N GLU A 62 -8.64 7.59 16.14
CA GLU A 62 -9.82 7.75 17.00
C GLU A 62 -9.41 8.05 18.45
N ARG A 63 -8.38 7.36 18.97
CA ARG A 63 -7.83 7.64 20.31
C ARG A 63 -7.18 9.02 20.41
N THR A 64 -6.53 9.51 19.36
CA THR A 64 -5.99 10.88 19.33
C THR A 64 -7.10 11.94 19.34
N LYS A 65 -8.25 11.67 18.70
CA LYS A 65 -9.43 12.56 18.72
C LYS A 65 -10.16 12.55 20.06
N ALA A 66 -10.11 11.44 20.80
CA ALA A 66 -10.64 11.33 22.15
C ALA A 66 -9.79 12.17 23.12
N LYS A 67 -10.13 13.46 23.24
CA LYS A 67 -9.52 14.45 24.14
C LYS A 67 -9.55 13.98 25.60
N THR A 68 -8.60 13.14 25.98
CA THR A 68 -8.28 12.88 27.39
C THR A 68 -7.14 13.81 27.75
N THR A 69 -7.24 14.48 28.90
CA THR A 69 -6.30 15.53 29.37
C THR A 69 -4.83 15.07 29.43
N PHE A 70 -4.59 13.76 29.34
CA PHE A 70 -3.28 13.11 29.42
C PHE A 70 -2.76 12.52 28.11
N PHE A 71 -3.53 12.51 27.01
CA PHE A 71 -3.10 11.89 25.75
C PHE A 71 -2.70 12.95 24.71
N LYS A 72 -1.39 13.24 24.64
CA LYS A 72 -0.76 13.95 23.51
C LYS A 72 -0.32 12.92 22.46
N GLY A 73 -1.28 12.30 21.76
CA GLY A 73 -0.98 11.37 20.66
C GLY A 73 -0.49 12.13 19.42
N GLY A 74 0.58 11.65 18.80
CA GLY A 74 1.22 12.27 17.62
C GLY A 74 0.55 11.92 16.29
N VAL A 75 1.03 12.54 15.21
CA VAL A 75 0.69 12.15 13.82
C VAL A 75 1.34 10.78 13.56
N TYR A 76 0.56 9.83 13.05
CA TYR A 76 1.05 8.47 12.73
C TYR A 76 1.15 8.31 11.20
N PRO A 77 2.29 8.65 10.57
CA PRO A 77 2.47 8.42 9.15
C PRO A 77 2.58 6.91 8.87
N LEU A 78 2.00 6.48 7.75
CA LEU A 78 2.13 5.11 7.25
C LEU A 78 3.11 5.09 6.08
N ILE A 79 4.16 4.30 6.19
CA ILE A 79 5.13 4.09 5.11
C ILE A 79 4.92 2.69 4.55
N MET A 80 4.73 2.58 3.24
CA MET A 80 4.52 1.31 2.54
C MET A 80 5.57 1.13 1.45
N ASP A 81 6.33 0.04 1.57
CA ASP A 81 7.23 -0.42 0.52
C ASP A 81 6.50 -1.41 -0.39
N SER A 82 6.41 -1.05 -1.67
CA SER A 82 5.88 -1.91 -2.73
C SER A 82 4.49 -2.51 -2.42
N PRO A 83 3.49 -1.71 -1.99
CA PRO A 83 2.18 -2.24 -1.57
C PRO A 83 1.41 -2.94 -2.69
N PHE A 84 1.83 -2.77 -3.95
CA PHE A 84 1.21 -3.30 -5.15
C PHE A 84 1.92 -4.52 -5.75
N GLY A 85 3.10 -4.90 -5.23
CA GLY A 85 4.03 -5.80 -5.91
C GLY A 85 3.49 -7.21 -6.20
N ALA A 86 2.75 -7.81 -5.27
CA ALA A 86 2.18 -9.15 -5.43
C ALA A 86 0.69 -9.15 -5.78
N LEU A 87 0.13 -7.98 -6.12
CA LEU A 87 -1.27 -7.83 -6.50
C LEU A 87 -1.45 -7.91 -8.01
N ASP A 88 -2.56 -8.50 -8.45
CA ASP A 88 -3.01 -8.38 -9.84
C ASP A 88 -3.56 -6.97 -10.12
N ARG A 89 -3.79 -6.64 -11.40
CA ARG A 89 -4.22 -5.29 -11.83
C ARG A 89 -5.43 -4.78 -11.07
N GLU A 90 -6.40 -5.64 -10.79
CA GLU A 90 -7.63 -5.20 -10.16
C GLU A 90 -7.48 -5.00 -8.65
N TYR A 91 -6.78 -5.89 -7.97
CA TYR A 91 -6.45 -5.67 -6.57
C TYR A 91 -5.57 -4.43 -6.38
N ARG A 92 -4.66 -4.14 -7.33
CA ARG A 92 -3.88 -2.88 -7.31
C ARG A 92 -4.78 -1.65 -7.36
N GLU A 93 -5.74 -1.61 -8.30
CA GLU A 93 -6.67 -0.48 -8.43
C GLU A 93 -7.51 -0.29 -7.15
N LYS A 94 -8.06 -1.38 -6.60
CA LYS A 94 -8.83 -1.33 -5.35
C LYS A 94 -8.00 -0.85 -4.16
N ILE A 95 -6.78 -1.36 -4.02
CA ILE A 95 -5.88 -0.93 -2.95
C ILE A 95 -5.49 0.54 -3.12
N ALA A 96 -5.19 0.98 -4.35
CA ALA A 96 -4.88 2.37 -4.64
C ALA A 96 -6.00 3.33 -4.24
N GLN A 97 -7.26 2.92 -4.43
CA GLN A 97 -8.44 3.69 -3.99
C GLN A 97 -8.51 3.87 -2.48
N HIS A 98 -8.07 2.89 -1.68
CA HIS A 98 -8.22 2.90 -0.22
C HIS A 98 -6.97 3.37 0.52
N ILE A 99 -5.79 3.32 -0.11
CA ILE A 99 -4.51 3.75 0.48
C ILE A 99 -4.57 5.15 1.10
N PRO A 100 -5.14 6.18 0.44
CA PRO A 100 -5.19 7.54 0.97
C PRO A 100 -5.95 7.66 2.30
N ASP A 101 -6.92 6.78 2.56
CA ASP A 101 -7.76 6.84 3.76
C ASP A 101 -7.09 6.18 4.99
N LEU A 102 -6.00 5.44 4.80
CA LEU A 102 -5.37 4.62 5.84
C LEU A 102 -4.79 5.45 6.98
N ALA A 103 -4.13 6.57 6.67
CA ALA A 103 -3.39 7.40 7.61
C ALA A 103 -3.55 8.88 7.28
N ASP A 104 -3.19 9.80 8.18
CA ASP A 104 -3.25 11.25 7.86
C ASP A 104 -2.13 11.64 6.89
N GLN A 105 -1.05 10.87 6.89
CA GLN A 105 0.02 10.92 5.91
C GLN A 105 0.39 9.50 5.51
N VAL A 106 0.42 9.25 4.20
CA VAL A 106 0.86 7.97 3.63
C VAL A 106 2.01 8.24 2.67
N ILE A 107 3.08 7.46 2.80
CA ILE A 107 4.25 7.49 1.92
C ILE A 107 4.34 6.13 1.25
N VAL A 108 4.28 6.11 -0.09
CA VAL A 108 4.33 4.90 -0.88
C VAL A 108 5.61 4.88 -1.69
N PHE A 109 6.36 3.79 -1.57
CA PHE A 109 7.41 3.44 -2.52
C PHE A 109 6.85 2.41 -3.50
N ALA A 110 6.94 2.69 -4.78
CA ALA A 110 6.49 1.79 -5.83
C ALA A 110 7.46 1.83 -7.01
N SER A 111 7.68 0.68 -7.64
CA SER A 111 8.39 0.62 -8.92
C SER A 111 7.50 1.11 -10.06
N ASN A 112 8.11 1.50 -11.19
CA ASN A 112 7.35 1.87 -12.40
C ASN A 112 6.38 0.76 -12.86
N SER A 113 6.75 -0.50 -12.70
CA SER A 113 5.89 -1.66 -13.01
C SER A 113 4.71 -1.87 -12.06
N GLN A 114 4.76 -1.26 -10.87
CA GLN A 114 3.72 -1.30 -9.85
C GLN A 114 2.77 -0.10 -9.96
N TRP A 115 3.30 1.06 -10.36
CA TRP A 115 2.57 2.31 -10.52
C TRP A 115 1.88 2.40 -11.89
N SER A 116 0.91 1.51 -12.13
CA SER A 116 0.14 1.53 -13.38
C SER A 116 -0.77 2.76 -13.47
N LYS A 117 -1.25 3.05 -14.68
CA LYS A 117 -2.19 4.16 -14.90
C LYS A 117 -3.41 4.09 -13.98
N GLU A 118 -3.95 2.91 -13.73
CA GLU A 118 -5.12 2.73 -12.85
C GLU A 118 -4.78 3.07 -11.40
N VAL A 119 -3.59 2.71 -10.93
CA VAL A 119 -3.11 3.10 -9.59
C VAL A 119 -2.96 4.60 -9.52
N ASP A 120 -2.35 5.19 -10.55
CA ASP A 120 -2.13 6.61 -10.65
C ASP A 120 -3.45 7.38 -10.61
N ASP A 121 -4.41 7.03 -11.46
CA ASP A 121 -5.72 7.69 -11.54
C ASP A 121 -6.46 7.70 -10.19
N LYS A 122 -6.30 6.66 -9.36
CA LYS A 122 -6.91 6.62 -8.00
C LYS A 122 -6.13 7.42 -6.97
N CYS A 123 -4.81 7.40 -7.02
CA CYS A 123 -3.96 8.06 -6.03
C CYS A 123 -3.80 9.56 -6.30
N ARG A 124 -3.76 9.97 -7.59
CA ARG A 124 -3.44 11.32 -8.06
C ARG A 124 -4.18 12.45 -7.34
N PRO A 125 -5.49 12.35 -7.05
CA PRO A 125 -6.21 13.40 -6.31
C PRO A 125 -5.70 13.66 -4.88
N PHE A 126 -4.96 12.70 -4.30
CA PHE A 126 -4.48 12.73 -2.93
C PHE A 126 -2.96 12.96 -2.82
N ILE A 127 -2.24 13.01 -3.94
CA ILE A 127 -0.79 13.21 -3.96
C ILE A 127 -0.47 14.67 -3.62
N GLY A 128 0.12 14.88 -2.43
CA GLY A 128 0.66 16.19 -2.04
C GLY A 128 2.12 16.40 -2.47
N LYS A 129 2.91 15.32 -2.51
CA LYS A 129 4.32 15.33 -2.93
C LYS A 129 4.62 14.05 -3.69
N GLU A 130 5.35 14.18 -4.78
CA GLU A 130 5.80 13.06 -5.60
C GLU A 130 7.26 13.23 -5.99
N TYR A 131 7.99 12.12 -5.98
CA TYR A 131 9.41 12.09 -6.27
C TYR A 131 9.73 10.87 -7.11
N SER A 132 10.63 11.05 -8.08
CA SER A 132 11.19 9.99 -8.91
C SER A 132 12.64 9.72 -8.49
N LEU A 133 12.97 8.45 -8.27
CA LEU A 133 14.33 8.01 -7.99
C LEU A 133 15.00 7.64 -9.32
N VAL A 134 15.92 8.50 -9.78
CA VAL A 134 16.64 8.33 -11.04
C VAL A 134 18.01 7.71 -10.76
N TYR A 135 18.20 6.49 -11.24
CA TYR A 135 19.45 5.75 -11.06
C TYR A 135 20.45 6.12 -12.15
N HIS A 136 21.59 6.70 -11.77
CA HIS A 136 22.70 6.97 -12.66
C HIS A 136 23.67 5.80 -12.66
N ALA A 137 23.65 5.02 -13.73
CA ALA A 137 24.49 3.84 -13.91
C ALA A 137 25.73 4.16 -14.77
N PRO A 138 26.92 3.63 -14.43
CA PRO A 138 28.10 3.73 -15.27
C PRO A 138 27.83 3.16 -16.67
N LYS A 139 28.37 3.82 -17.69
CA LYS A 139 28.32 3.30 -19.06
C LYS A 139 29.00 1.92 -19.13
N SER A 140 28.37 0.98 -19.82
CA SER A 140 28.92 -0.35 -20.06
C SER A 140 28.57 -0.80 -21.48
N LYS A 141 29.42 -1.61 -22.11
CA LYS A 141 29.22 -2.06 -23.50
C LYS A 141 27.84 -2.71 -23.66
N GLY A 142 27.00 -2.14 -24.51
CA GLY A 142 25.65 -2.63 -24.79
C GLY A 142 24.55 -2.12 -23.84
N ARG A 143 24.86 -1.24 -22.88
CA ARG A 143 23.87 -0.54 -22.04
C ARG A 143 24.24 0.94 -21.95
N GLU A 144 24.00 1.63 -23.06
CA GLU A 144 24.34 3.04 -23.24
C GLU A 144 23.10 3.95 -23.32
N GLU A 145 21.91 3.37 -23.38
CA GLU A 145 20.66 4.12 -23.47
C GLU A 145 20.16 4.54 -22.10
N ASP A 146 19.64 5.77 -22.06
CA ASP A 146 18.89 6.36 -20.96
C ASP A 146 17.43 5.92 -21.03
N SER A 147 16.78 5.86 -19.87
CA SER A 147 15.34 5.80 -19.69
C SER A 147 14.88 6.88 -18.70
N ASP A 148 13.59 6.95 -18.42
CA ASP A 148 13.02 7.94 -17.49
C ASP A 148 13.63 7.82 -16.09
N TYR A 149 13.89 6.58 -15.64
CA TYR A 149 14.40 6.28 -14.30
C TYR A 149 15.85 5.77 -14.27
N VAL A 150 16.51 5.62 -15.44
CA VAL A 150 17.91 5.21 -15.52
C VAL A 150 18.67 6.15 -16.45
N LYS A 151 19.68 6.85 -15.93
CA LYS A 151 20.57 7.69 -16.71
C LYS A 151 21.97 7.09 -16.75
N ARG A 152 22.74 7.39 -17.80
CA ARG A 152 24.13 6.97 -17.90
C ARG A 152 25.07 8.06 -17.38
N THR A 153 26.11 7.62 -16.69
CA THR A 153 27.18 8.48 -16.19
C THR A 153 28.54 7.96 -16.59
N ASP A 154 29.50 8.88 -16.79
CA ASP A 154 30.92 8.56 -16.99
C ASP A 154 31.65 8.30 -15.66
N GLY A 155 30.98 8.59 -14.53
CA GLY A 155 31.51 8.42 -13.17
C GLY A 155 30.93 7.22 -12.42
N PRO A 156 31.09 7.17 -11.09
CA PRO A 156 30.50 6.12 -10.26
C PRO A 156 28.97 6.15 -10.28
N GLU A 157 28.35 5.04 -9.89
CA GLU A 157 26.89 4.96 -9.77
C GLU A 157 26.35 5.83 -8.62
N PHE A 158 25.20 6.46 -8.84
CA PHE A 158 24.50 7.23 -7.81
C PHE A 158 23.00 7.33 -8.10
N THR A 159 22.19 7.68 -7.10
CA THR A 159 20.75 7.93 -7.29
C THR A 159 20.45 9.39 -7.02
N LYS A 160 19.73 10.02 -7.93
CA LYS A 160 19.21 11.37 -7.76
C LYS A 160 17.71 11.31 -7.48
N ILE A 161 17.27 12.12 -6.51
CA ILE A 161 15.85 12.32 -6.23
C ILE A 161 15.40 13.53 -7.05
N GLU A 162 14.43 13.33 -7.92
CA GLU A 162 13.82 14.39 -8.73
C GLU A 162 12.38 14.60 -8.29
N GLU A 163 11.93 15.86 -8.19
CA GLU A 163 10.54 16.18 -7.86
C GLU A 163 9.66 15.99 -9.08
N GLY A 164 8.50 15.37 -8.90
CA GLY A 164 7.57 15.03 -9.98
C GLY A 164 7.60 13.55 -10.39
N TYR A 165 6.56 13.16 -11.14
CA TYR A 165 6.45 11.85 -11.78
C TYR A 165 7.07 11.88 -13.20
N LEU A 166 8.02 10.97 -13.46
CA LEU A 166 8.72 10.88 -14.75
C LEU A 166 8.18 9.78 -15.68
N GLY A 167 7.25 8.94 -15.21
CA GLY A 167 6.72 7.85 -16.03
C GLY A 167 5.70 8.35 -17.06
N HIS A 168 5.76 7.82 -18.27
CA HIS A 168 4.77 8.04 -19.34
C HIS A 168 3.93 6.78 -19.59
#